data_AF-A0A2M8L9W0-F1
#
_entry.id   AF-A0A2M8L9W0-F1
#
_cell.length_a   1.000
_cell.length_b   1.000
_cell.length_c   1.000
_cell.angle_alpha   90.00
_cell.angle_beta   90.00
_cell.angle_gamma   90.00
#
_symmetry.space_group_name_H-M   'P 1'
#
loop_
_entity.id
_entity.type
_entity.pdbx_description
1 polymer ?
#
loop_
_entity_poly.entity_id
_entity_poly.type
_entity_poly.pdbx_seq_one_letter_code
_entity_poly.pdbx_strand_id
1 'polypeptide(L)'
;MAHVPVLLDEVIKYLDPKKGETILDATLDGGGHSGAIIPRLLPGGKLIGIDQDRQLLDKLISSFSRQMRDPAVAGQFSIFKKDGNLILVNDNFRNLDKILKSLKIKFVDGILFDLGMSSEQLENSGRGFSFLRDEPLIMTYKSELGPEDITAGDILNKWPEEEIFKVLKEYGEERYAGRIS
;
A
#
# COMPACT_ATOMS: atom_id res chain seq x y z
N MET A 1 6.95 -13.65 -11.69
CA MET A 1 5.59 -14.24 -11.53
C MET A 1 4.71 -13.11 -11.03
N ALA A 2 3.50 -12.92 -11.58
CA ALA A 2 2.60 -11.86 -11.09
C ALA A 2 2.12 -12.22 -9.67
N HIS A 3 2.22 -11.29 -8.72
CA HIS A 3 1.75 -11.49 -7.36
C HIS A 3 0.25 -11.76 -7.35
N VAL A 4 -0.18 -12.86 -6.72
CA VAL A 4 -1.59 -13.19 -6.54
C VAL A 4 -2.04 -12.57 -5.21
N PRO A 5 -3.06 -11.70 -5.19
CA PRO A 5 -3.50 -11.07 -3.96
C PRO A 5 -4.03 -12.10 -2.96
N VAL A 6 -3.76 -11.89 -1.68
CA VAL A 6 -4.24 -12.75 -0.60
C VAL A 6 -5.77 -12.66 -0.53
N LEU A 7 -6.44 -13.82 -0.47
CA LEU A 7 -7.90 -13.94 -0.33
C LEU A 7 -8.70 -13.11 -1.36
N LEU A 8 -8.23 -13.05 -2.61
CA LEU A 8 -8.83 -12.21 -3.65
C LEU A 8 -10.33 -12.49 -3.83
N ASP A 9 -10.73 -13.75 -3.90
CA ASP A 9 -12.12 -14.14 -4.13
C ASP A 9 -13.01 -13.77 -2.94
N GLU A 10 -12.53 -13.97 -1.71
CA GLU A 10 -13.22 -13.54 -0.50
C GLU A 10 -13.37 -12.02 -0.44
N VAL A 11 -12.32 -11.27 -0.75
CA VAL A 11 -12.36 -9.80 -0.81
C VAL A 11 -13.41 -9.35 -1.80
N ILE A 12 -13.42 -9.87 -3.03
CA ILE A 12 -14.42 -9.51 -4.04
C ILE A 12 -15.83 -9.90 -3.59
N LYS A 13 -16.00 -11.05 -2.93
CA LYS A 13 -17.29 -11.52 -2.43
C LYS A 13 -17.87 -10.62 -1.33
N TYR A 14 -17.04 -10.20 -0.36
CA TYR A 14 -17.51 -9.45 0.81
C TYR A 14 -17.50 -7.93 0.61
N LEU A 15 -16.56 -7.40 -0.17
CA LEU A 15 -16.58 -6.01 -0.60
C LEU A 15 -17.71 -5.75 -1.60
N ASP A 16 -18.07 -6.78 -2.37
CA ASP A 16 -19.19 -6.81 -3.32
C ASP A 16 -19.32 -5.56 -4.23
N PRO A 17 -18.22 -5.12 -4.88
CA PRO A 17 -18.18 -3.83 -5.58
C PRO A 17 -19.17 -3.78 -6.74
N LYS A 18 -19.95 -2.70 -6.81
CA LYS A 18 -20.99 -2.46 -7.82
C LYS A 18 -20.63 -1.32 -8.76
N LYS A 19 -21.28 -1.34 -9.92
CA LYS A 19 -21.17 -0.28 -10.92
C LYS A 19 -21.60 1.06 -10.33
N GLY A 20 -20.80 2.11 -10.56
CA GLY A 20 -21.09 3.45 -10.06
C GLY A 20 -20.56 3.75 -8.65
N GLU A 21 -20.13 2.73 -7.91
CA GLU A 21 -19.62 2.91 -6.55
C GLU A 21 -18.22 3.54 -6.53
N THR A 22 -17.93 4.23 -5.43
CA THR A 22 -16.61 4.70 -5.06
C THR A 22 -16.02 3.80 -3.99
N ILE A 23 -15.03 2.99 -4.36
CA ILE A 23 -14.31 2.12 -3.44
C ILE A 23 -12.94 2.72 -3.13
N LEU A 24 -12.48 2.54 -1.90
CA LEU A 24 -11.15 2.93 -1.47
C LEU A 24 -10.33 1.68 -1.12
N ASP A 25 -9.16 1.56 -1.72
CA ASP A 25 -8.11 0.61 -1.34
C ASP A 25 -7.03 1.37 -0.56
N ALA A 26 -6.97 1.13 0.75
CA ALA A 26 -6.10 1.87 1.68
C ALA A 26 -4.64 1.39 1.67
N THR A 27 -4.37 0.27 0.99
CA THR A 27 -3.09 -0.46 0.97
C THR A 27 -2.85 -0.97 -0.44
N LEU A 28 -2.81 -0.03 -1.40
CA LEU A 28 -2.87 -0.34 -2.82
C LEU A 28 -1.74 -1.29 -3.28
N ASP A 29 -0.54 -1.10 -2.76
CA ASP A 29 0.66 -1.87 -3.09
C ASP A 29 0.86 -2.05 -4.61
N GLY A 30 0.95 -3.29 -5.11
CA GLY A 30 1.08 -3.62 -6.52
C GLY A 30 -0.23 -3.54 -7.31
N GLY A 31 -1.33 -3.12 -6.68
CA GLY A 31 -2.63 -2.92 -7.30
C GLY A 31 -3.39 -4.23 -7.57
N GLY A 32 -3.06 -5.30 -6.87
CA GLY A 32 -3.60 -6.64 -7.11
C GLY A 32 -5.11 -6.75 -6.91
N HIS A 33 -5.62 -6.45 -5.70
CA HIS A 33 -7.06 -6.39 -5.43
C HIS A 33 -7.73 -5.28 -6.23
N SER A 34 -7.11 -4.09 -6.24
CA SER A 34 -7.56 -2.94 -7.00
C SER A 34 -7.83 -3.23 -8.49
N GLY A 35 -6.97 -4.02 -9.13
CA GLY A 35 -7.13 -4.46 -10.53
C GLY A 35 -8.34 -5.37 -10.75
N ALA A 36 -8.75 -6.15 -9.74
CA ALA A 36 -9.99 -6.92 -9.78
C ALA A 36 -11.22 -6.07 -9.42
N ILE A 37 -11.07 -5.08 -8.56
CA ILE A 37 -12.18 -4.21 -8.12
C ILE A 37 -12.62 -3.27 -9.25
N ILE A 38 -11.68 -2.51 -9.84
CA ILE A 38 -12.04 -1.40 -10.74
C ILE A 38 -12.93 -1.79 -11.93
N PRO A 39 -12.78 -2.94 -12.62
CA PRO A 39 -13.67 -3.28 -13.75
C PRO A 39 -15.12 -3.48 -13.32
N ARG A 40 -15.36 -3.84 -12.04
CA ARG A 40 -16.70 -4.06 -11.47
C ARG A 40 -17.41 -2.74 -11.15
N LEU A 41 -16.62 -1.68 -10.90
CA LEU A 41 -17.11 -0.33 -10.67
C LEU A 41 -17.56 0.36 -11.96
N LEU A 42 -17.13 -0.12 -13.13
CA LEU A 42 -17.36 0.53 -14.40
C LEU A 42 -18.67 0.11 -15.09
N PRO A 43 -19.31 1.03 -15.84
CA PRO A 43 -18.99 2.46 -15.95
C PRO A 43 -19.47 3.27 -14.73
N GLY A 44 -18.88 4.46 -14.53
CA GLY A 44 -19.37 5.47 -13.59
C GLY A 44 -18.79 5.41 -12.18
N GLY A 45 -18.23 4.27 -11.76
CA GLY A 45 -17.59 4.13 -10.45
C GLY A 45 -16.12 4.56 -10.43
N LYS A 46 -15.58 4.66 -9.22
CA LYS A 46 -14.23 5.16 -8.94
C LYS A 46 -13.51 4.28 -7.93
N LEU A 47 -12.23 4.05 -8.16
CA LEU A 47 -11.33 3.43 -7.21
C LEU A 47 -10.31 4.46 -6.73
N ILE A 48 -10.19 4.62 -5.41
CA ILE A 48 -9.16 5.44 -4.77
C ILE A 48 -8.13 4.48 -4.18
N GLY A 49 -6.93 4.44 -4.75
CA GLY A 49 -5.82 3.65 -4.24
C GLY A 49 -4.84 4.52 -3.46
N ILE A 50 -4.59 4.17 -2.20
CA ILE A 50 -3.65 4.87 -1.31
C ILE A 50 -2.46 3.95 -1.04
N ASP A 51 -1.26 4.49 -1.15
CA ASP A 51 -0.05 3.84 -0.60
C ASP A 51 0.95 4.90 -0.14
N GLN A 52 1.62 4.66 0.99
CA GLN A 52 2.66 5.55 1.48
C GLN A 52 4.01 5.33 0.77
N ASP A 53 4.18 4.19 0.11
CA ASP A 53 5.38 3.83 -0.64
C ASP A 53 5.35 4.41 -2.05
N ARG A 54 6.14 5.47 -2.26
CA ARG A 54 6.19 6.15 -3.56
C ARG A 54 6.77 5.24 -4.66
N GLN A 55 7.73 4.36 -4.32
CA GLN A 55 8.34 3.46 -5.29
C GLN A 55 7.34 2.43 -5.82
N LEU A 56 6.44 1.91 -4.97
CA LEU A 56 5.38 0.98 -5.41
C LEU A 56 4.41 1.68 -6.37
N LEU A 57 3.98 2.90 -6.02
CA LEU A 57 3.14 3.69 -6.90
C LEU A 57 3.80 3.97 -8.24
N ASP A 58 5.07 4.40 -8.26
CA ASP A 58 5.80 4.67 -9.51
C ASP A 58 5.96 3.40 -10.37
N LYS A 59 6.18 2.24 -9.75
CA LYS A 59 6.21 0.93 -10.43
C LYS A 59 4.84 0.58 -11.03
N LEU A 60 3.76 0.80 -10.30
CA LEU A 60 2.39 0.57 -10.76
C LEU A 60 2.04 1.49 -11.94
N ILE A 61 2.38 2.77 -11.86
CA ILE A 61 2.17 3.73 -12.95
C ILE A 61 2.94 3.30 -14.21
N SER A 62 4.18 2.84 -14.03
CA SER A 62 5.04 2.34 -15.10
C SER A 62 4.53 1.04 -15.71
N SER A 63 3.91 0.15 -14.93
CA SER A 63 3.30 -1.09 -15.43
C SER A 63 2.05 -0.78 -16.27
N PHE A 64 1.21 0.15 -15.81
CA PHE A 64 0.04 0.59 -16.56
C PHE A 64 0.41 1.30 -17.86
N SER A 65 1.44 2.16 -17.86
CA SER A 65 1.89 2.85 -19.07
C SER A 65 2.34 1.88 -20.16
N ARG A 66 2.85 0.70 -19.77
CA ARG A 66 3.15 -0.39 -20.69
C ARG A 66 1.89 -1.12 -21.15
N GLN A 67 0.97 -1.43 -20.24
CA GLN A 67 -0.30 -2.10 -20.56
C GLN A 67 -1.25 -1.24 -21.40
N MET A 68 -1.26 0.09 -21.26
CA MET A 68 -2.04 0.99 -22.12
C MET A 68 -1.59 1.01 -23.58
N ARG A 69 -0.39 0.48 -23.87
CA ARG A 69 0.07 0.24 -25.26
C ARG A 69 -0.51 -1.06 -25.82
N ASP A 70 -1.10 -1.91 -24.99
CA ASP A 70 -1.86 -3.08 -25.40
C ASP A 70 -3.27 -2.63 -25.83
N PRO A 71 -3.66 -2.81 -27.11
CA PRO A 71 -4.98 -2.44 -27.60
C PRO A 71 -6.15 -3.09 -26.84
N ALA A 72 -5.93 -4.23 -26.18
CA ALA A 72 -6.97 -4.92 -25.39
C ALA A 72 -7.29 -4.20 -24.07
N VAL A 73 -6.34 -3.42 -23.54
CA VAL A 73 -6.43 -2.73 -22.23
C VAL A 73 -6.56 -1.21 -22.43
N ALA A 74 -6.15 -0.69 -23.58
CA ALA A 74 -6.30 0.69 -24.01
C ALA A 74 -7.78 1.12 -24.02
N GLY A 75 -8.19 1.85 -22.98
CA GLY A 75 -9.57 2.36 -22.81
C GLY A 75 -10.27 1.89 -21.54
N GLN A 76 -9.77 0.86 -20.86
CA GLN A 76 -10.35 0.37 -19.59
C GLN A 76 -9.91 1.20 -18.38
N PHE A 77 -8.79 1.91 -18.49
CA PHE A 77 -8.19 2.67 -17.39
C PHE A 77 -7.97 4.13 -17.82
N SER A 78 -8.42 5.08 -17.00
CA SER A 78 -8.01 6.48 -17.10
C SER A 78 -7.18 6.76 -15.86
N ILE A 79 -5.86 6.75 -16.00
CA ILE A 79 -4.93 6.96 -14.91
C ILE A 79 -4.51 8.42 -14.97
N PHE A 80 -4.53 9.11 -13.83
CA PHE A 80 -4.19 10.53 -13.70
C PHE A 80 -5.12 11.50 -14.42
N LYS A 81 -6.42 11.41 -14.13
CA LYS A 81 -7.27 12.60 -14.18
C LYS A 81 -8.12 12.66 -12.93
N LYS A 82 -8.36 13.89 -12.46
CA LYS A 82 -9.40 14.20 -11.47
C LYS A 82 -10.77 13.62 -11.87
N ASP A 83 -10.97 13.40 -13.16
CA ASP A 83 -12.17 12.84 -13.77
C ASP A 83 -12.01 11.36 -14.20
N GLY A 84 -10.90 10.71 -13.85
CA GLY A 84 -10.65 9.29 -14.09
C GLY A 84 -11.38 8.38 -13.10
N ASN A 85 -11.38 7.08 -13.42
CA ASN A 85 -11.96 6.04 -12.57
C ASN A 85 -10.94 5.45 -11.59
N LEU A 86 -9.64 5.77 -11.73
CA LEU A 86 -8.58 5.42 -10.78
C LEU A 86 -7.91 6.70 -10.27
N ILE A 87 -7.93 6.88 -8.95
CA ILE A 87 -7.26 7.98 -8.24
C ILE A 87 -6.16 7.36 -7.39
N LEU A 88 -4.90 7.73 -7.64
CA LEU A 88 -3.76 7.27 -6.87
C LEU A 88 -3.31 8.38 -5.91
N VAL A 89 -3.11 8.02 -4.64
CA VAL A 89 -2.72 8.95 -3.58
C VAL A 89 -1.48 8.39 -2.88
N ASN A 90 -0.40 9.17 -2.87
CA ASN A 90 0.79 8.85 -2.08
C ASN A 90 0.69 9.49 -0.69
N ASP A 91 0.13 8.75 0.26
CA ASP A 91 -0.05 9.19 1.65
C ASP A 91 -0.28 7.96 2.53
N ASN A 92 -0.24 8.13 3.85
CA ASN A 92 -0.58 7.07 4.80
C ASN A 92 -2.10 7.02 5.02
N PHE A 93 -2.69 5.82 5.06
CA PHE A 93 -4.12 5.62 5.29
C PHE A 93 -4.62 6.20 6.63
N ARG A 94 -3.74 6.54 7.58
CA ARG A 94 -4.15 7.29 8.78
C ARG A 94 -4.74 8.67 8.47
N ASN A 95 -4.46 9.21 7.28
CA ASN A 95 -4.90 10.53 6.81
C ASN A 95 -6.16 10.44 5.92
N LEU A 96 -6.91 9.34 5.95
CA LEU A 96 -8.10 9.12 5.11
C LEU A 96 -9.08 10.30 5.09
N ASP A 97 -9.34 10.90 6.25
CA ASP A 97 -10.21 12.07 6.40
C ASP A 97 -9.73 13.26 5.56
N LYS A 98 -8.44 13.59 5.64
CA LYS A 98 -7.80 14.67 4.88
C LYS A 98 -7.75 14.35 3.39
N ILE A 99 -7.43 13.11 3.05
CA ILE A 99 -7.37 12.62 1.67
C ILE A 99 -8.73 12.79 1.01
N LEU A 100 -9.80 12.21 1.60
CA LEU A 100 -11.16 12.30 1.06
C LEU A 100 -11.65 13.75 0.95
N LYS A 101 -11.36 14.58 1.96
CA LYS A 101 -11.66 16.02 1.92
C LYS A 101 -10.96 16.74 0.77
N SER A 102 -9.68 16.45 0.52
CA SER A 102 -8.92 17.06 -0.59
C SER A 102 -9.44 16.63 -1.97
N LEU A 103 -9.89 15.38 -2.09
CA LEU A 103 -10.53 14.83 -3.28
C LEU A 103 -11.97 15.31 -3.47
N LYS A 104 -12.54 16.03 -2.49
CA LYS A 104 -13.96 16.44 -2.44
C LYS A 104 -14.92 15.25 -2.48
N ILE A 105 -14.51 14.12 -1.93
CA ILE A 105 -15.30 12.90 -1.81
C ILE A 105 -15.90 12.88 -0.41
N LYS A 106 -17.24 12.88 -0.33
CA LYS A 106 -17.94 12.91 0.96
C LYS A 106 -18.12 11.52 1.58
N PHE A 107 -18.32 10.50 0.74
CA PHE A 107 -18.58 9.13 1.13
C PHE A 107 -17.91 8.18 0.13
N VAL A 108 -17.56 6.99 0.62
CA VAL A 108 -17.12 5.84 -0.17
C VAL A 108 -18.05 4.67 0.17
N ASP A 109 -18.32 3.83 -0.79
CA ASP A 109 -19.26 2.70 -0.66
C ASP A 109 -18.59 1.46 -0.03
N GLY A 110 -17.25 1.40 -0.07
CA GLY A 110 -16.46 0.36 0.57
C GLY A 110 -15.01 0.75 0.75
N ILE A 111 -14.37 0.16 1.76
CA ILE A 111 -12.95 0.36 2.06
C ILE A 111 -12.29 -1.01 2.23
N LEU A 112 -11.17 -1.22 1.55
CA LEU A 112 -10.29 -2.36 1.70
C LEU A 112 -9.03 -1.96 2.47
N PHE A 113 -8.64 -2.80 3.43
CA PHE A 113 -7.33 -2.80 4.07
C PHE A 113 -6.73 -4.20 3.97
N ASP A 114 -5.64 -4.34 3.24
CA ASP A 114 -4.76 -5.51 3.22
C ASP A 114 -3.50 -5.17 4.02
N LEU A 115 -3.53 -5.49 5.32
CA LEU A 115 -2.48 -5.09 6.25
C LEU A 115 -1.31 -6.05 6.18
N GLY A 116 -0.12 -5.50 5.94
CA GLY A 116 1.12 -6.26 5.90
C GLY A 116 2.17 -5.53 5.09
N MET A 117 3.25 -6.24 4.80
CA MET A 117 4.27 -5.80 3.84
C MET A 117 4.07 -6.53 2.53
N SER A 118 4.42 -5.89 1.42
CA SER A 118 4.37 -6.54 0.12
C SER A 118 5.61 -7.36 -0.19
N SER A 119 5.48 -8.34 -1.08
CA SER A 119 6.63 -9.08 -1.60
C SER A 119 7.66 -8.16 -2.23
N GLU A 120 7.24 -7.08 -2.89
CA GLU A 120 8.16 -6.13 -3.50
C GLU A 120 8.97 -5.36 -2.44
N GLN A 121 8.37 -5.03 -1.30
CA GLN A 121 9.08 -4.46 -0.16
C GLN A 121 10.09 -5.44 0.44
N LEU A 122 9.70 -6.69 0.61
CA LEU A 122 10.54 -7.75 1.18
C LEU A 122 11.69 -8.18 0.24
N GLU A 123 11.42 -8.24 -1.07
CA GLU A 123 12.34 -8.85 -2.02
C GLU A 123 13.25 -7.86 -2.73
N ASN A 124 12.74 -6.67 -3.08
CA ASN A 124 13.38 -5.82 -4.07
C ASN A 124 13.60 -4.36 -3.61
N SER A 125 13.11 -3.98 -2.42
CA SER A 125 13.21 -2.57 -2.00
C SER A 125 14.58 -2.16 -1.48
N GLY A 126 15.41 -3.11 -1.03
CA GLY A 126 16.73 -2.80 -0.47
C GLY A 126 16.69 -2.03 0.86
N ARG A 127 15.55 -2.06 1.57
CA ARG A 127 15.32 -1.30 2.81
C ARG A 127 15.46 -2.12 4.08
N GLY A 128 15.94 -3.36 4.01
CA GLY A 128 16.21 -4.17 5.21
C GLY A 128 14.98 -4.83 5.82
N PHE A 129 13.92 -5.06 5.03
CA PHE A 129 12.77 -5.87 5.48
C PHE A 129 13.10 -7.35 5.59
N SER A 130 14.06 -7.84 4.80
CA SER A 130 14.50 -9.23 4.81
C SER A 130 15.80 -9.39 5.60
N PHE A 131 15.83 -10.37 6.50
CA PHE A 131 17.06 -10.79 7.18
C PHE A 131 17.92 -11.76 6.34
N LEU A 132 17.47 -12.13 5.13
CA LEU A 132 18.20 -13.04 4.24
C LEU A 132 19.25 -12.29 3.38
N ARG A 133 19.21 -10.96 3.36
CA ARG A 133 20.12 -10.11 2.59
C ARG A 133 20.78 -9.10 3.52
N ASP A 134 22.00 -8.72 3.18
CA ASP A 134 22.70 -7.63 3.86
C ASP A 134 22.21 -6.30 3.26
N GLU A 135 21.31 -5.64 3.97
CA GLU A 135 20.63 -4.42 3.56
C GLU A 135 20.62 -3.41 4.71
N PRO A 136 20.59 -2.09 4.41
CA PRO A 136 20.53 -1.07 5.45
C PRO A 136 19.22 -1.19 6.26
N LEU A 137 19.32 -0.97 7.58
CA LEU A 137 18.19 -1.05 8.51
C LEU A 137 17.25 0.16 8.40
N ILE A 138 16.55 0.27 7.27
CA ILE A 138 15.59 1.34 7.02
C ILE A 138 14.21 0.92 7.56
N MET A 139 13.66 -0.17 7.03
CA MET A 139 12.39 -0.82 7.42
C MET A 139 11.16 0.10 7.46
N THR A 140 11.15 1.14 6.62
CA THR A 140 10.01 2.04 6.45
C THR A 140 9.23 1.70 5.18
N TYR A 141 7.89 1.71 5.24
CA TYR A 141 7.07 1.60 4.03
C TYR A 141 7.18 2.84 3.15
N LYS A 142 7.32 4.03 3.74
CA LYS A 142 7.65 5.24 3.02
C LYS A 142 9.05 5.11 2.42
N SER A 143 9.16 5.27 1.11
CA SER A 143 10.43 5.18 0.38
C SER A 143 11.22 6.50 0.33
N GLU A 144 10.54 7.63 0.51
CA GLU A 144 11.15 8.96 0.52
C GLU A 144 11.15 9.50 1.96
N LEU A 145 12.27 9.37 2.66
CA LEU A 145 12.37 9.77 4.07
C LEU A 145 12.62 11.27 4.21
N GLY A 146 11.92 11.86 5.16
CA GLY A 146 12.15 13.21 5.67
C GLY A 146 12.84 13.19 7.04
N PRO A 147 13.18 14.36 7.59
CA PRO A 147 13.95 14.47 8.83
C PRO A 147 13.29 13.86 10.06
N GLU A 148 11.96 13.76 10.06
CA GLU A 148 11.15 13.23 11.18
C GLU A 148 10.86 11.72 11.06
N ASP A 149 11.22 11.10 9.94
CA ASP A 149 11.01 9.67 9.75
C ASP A 149 12.08 8.89 10.53
N ILE A 150 11.66 7.86 11.27
CA ILE A 150 12.52 7.03 12.10
C ILE A 150 12.80 5.72 11.36
N THR A 151 14.07 5.36 11.21
CA THR A 151 14.47 4.06 10.65
C THR A 151 14.67 3.01 11.73
N ALA A 152 14.65 1.72 11.37
CA ALA A 152 15.03 0.65 12.30
C ALA A 152 16.46 0.84 12.85
N GLY A 153 17.38 1.35 12.03
CA GLY A 153 18.73 1.72 12.45
C GLY A 153 18.74 2.84 13.48
N ASP A 154 17.87 3.85 13.35
CA ASP A 154 17.73 4.89 14.37
C ASP A 154 17.23 4.32 15.70
N ILE A 155 16.24 3.42 15.64
CA ILE A 155 15.70 2.75 16.83
C ILE A 155 16.83 2.01 17.54
N LEU A 156 17.52 1.10 16.86
CA LEU A 156 18.53 0.24 17.47
C LEU A 156 19.75 1.00 18.00
N ASN A 157 20.13 2.12 17.37
CA ASN A 157 21.32 2.87 17.76
C ASN A 157 21.05 4.00 18.77
N LYS A 158 19.80 4.45 18.92
CA LYS A 158 19.49 5.66 19.70
C LYS A 158 18.45 5.46 20.79
N TRP A 159 17.59 4.44 20.70
CA TRP A 159 16.56 4.23 21.73
C TRP A 159 17.14 3.57 22.98
N PRO A 160 16.57 3.85 24.17
CA PRO A 160 16.90 3.11 25.37
C PRO A 160 16.55 1.62 25.23
N GLU A 161 17.36 0.76 25.85
CA GLU A 161 17.13 -0.70 25.92
C GLU A 161 15.70 -1.06 26.35
N GLU A 162 15.15 -0.34 27.35
CA GLU A 162 13.78 -0.57 27.84
C GLU A 162 12.72 -0.38 26.74
N GLU A 163 12.91 0.58 25.84
CA GLU A 163 11.98 0.82 24.73
C GLU A 163 12.11 -0.25 23.65
N ILE A 164 13.33 -0.72 23.38
CA ILE A 164 13.57 -1.85 22.47
C ILE A 164 12.94 -3.13 23.04
N PHE A 165 13.11 -3.38 24.34
CA PHE A 165 12.47 -4.49 25.03
C PHE A 165 10.94 -4.46 24.86
N LYS A 166 10.30 -3.31 25.07
CA LYS A 166 8.84 -3.14 24.90
C LYS A 166 8.41 -3.46 23.48
N VAL A 167 9.10 -2.91 22.47
CA VAL A 167 8.78 -3.18 21.06
C VAL A 167 8.87 -4.67 20.74
N LEU A 168 9.96 -5.34 21.13
CA LEU A 168 10.15 -6.77 20.88
C LEU A 168 9.11 -7.62 21.64
N LYS A 169 8.76 -7.22 22.86
CA LYS A 169 7.82 -7.95 23.71
C LYS A 169 6.38 -7.82 23.23
N GLU A 170 5.95 -6.60 22.93
CA GLU A 170 4.55 -6.27 22.62
C GLU A 170 4.21 -6.53 21.15
N TYR A 171 5.05 -6.10 20.21
CA TYR A 171 4.79 -6.25 18.78
C TYR A 171 5.44 -7.50 18.18
N GLY A 172 6.57 -7.94 18.72
CA GLY A 172 7.24 -9.17 18.28
C GLY A 172 6.76 -10.43 19.00
N GLU A 173 5.99 -10.28 20.09
CA GLU A 173 5.61 -11.37 21.00
C GLU A 173 6.82 -12.22 21.45
N GLU A 174 8.03 -11.62 21.51
CA GLU A 174 9.29 -12.34 21.67
C GLU A 174 9.54 -12.74 23.13
N ARG A 175 9.75 -14.05 23.35
CA ARG A 175 10.01 -14.62 24.67
C ARG A 175 11.38 -14.24 25.24
N TYR A 176 12.34 -13.98 24.36
CA TYR A 176 13.72 -13.60 24.71
C TYR A 176 13.97 -12.10 24.58
N ALA A 177 12.93 -11.26 24.58
CA ALA A 177 13.07 -9.81 24.40
C ALA A 177 14.19 -9.21 25.27
N GLY A 178 14.22 -9.55 26.57
CA GLY A 178 15.24 -9.03 27.50
C GLY A 178 16.66 -9.59 27.33
N ARG A 179 16.87 -10.59 26.48
CA ARG A 179 18.21 -11.05 26.08
C ARG A 179 18.65 -10.42 24.75
N ILE A 180 17.69 -9.98 23.93
CA ILE A 180 17.92 -9.42 22.60
C ILE A 180 18.12 -7.90 22.66
N SER A 181 17.35 -7.22 23.52
CA SER A 181 17.43 -5.78 23.77
C SER A 181 18.73 -5.39 24.47
#